data_AF-A0A1Q7N8Y6-F1
#
_entry.id   AF-A0A1Q7N8Y6-F1
#
_cell.length_a   1.000
_cell.length_b   1.000
_cell.length_c   1.000
_cell.angle_alpha   90.00
_cell.angle_beta   90.00
_cell.angle_gamma   90.00
#
_symmetry.space_group_name_H-M   'P 1'
#
loop_
_entity.id
_entity.type
_entity.pdbx_description
1 polymer ?
#
loop_
_entity_poly.entity_id
_entity_poly.type
_entity_poly.pdbx_seq_one_letter_code
_entity_poly.pdbx_strand_id
1 'polypeptide(L)'
;MLAMSPWEIVIPTVAALGLPSWAAMYPRSQLFGATLCRTGNACALTFDDGPNPRVTAKLLTLLEKYRVAATFFVLGRYVKEHPQLAAEIRAANHAIGNHTYGHPSLLFFTRRQIRDELSRCEDALFAATGQGTTTVRPPFGFRGPQFHSAVGEMGS
;
A
#
# COMPACT_ATOMS: atom_id res chain seq x y z
N MET A 1 28.99 33.07 -29.24
CA MET A 1 28.40 31.93 -28.51
C MET A 1 27.76 32.53 -27.27
N LEU A 2 26.42 32.57 -27.18
CA LEU A 2 25.76 33.11 -25.99
C LEU A 2 25.95 32.10 -24.85
N ALA A 3 26.47 32.54 -23.71
CA ALA A 3 26.62 31.70 -22.53
C ALA A 3 25.23 31.51 -21.90
N MET A 4 24.87 30.26 -21.60
CA MET A 4 23.62 29.95 -20.90
C MET A 4 23.62 30.55 -19.50
N SER A 5 22.47 31.10 -19.09
CA SER A 5 22.28 31.57 -17.72
C SER A 5 22.27 30.39 -16.76
N PRO A 6 22.88 30.50 -15.56
CA PRO A 6 22.77 29.47 -14.54
C PRO A 6 21.31 29.05 -14.24
N TRP A 7 20.33 29.94 -14.44
CA TRP A 7 18.91 29.66 -14.16
C TRP A 7 18.26 28.80 -15.24
N GLU A 8 18.80 28.81 -16.46
CA GLU A 8 18.39 27.90 -17.54
C GLU A 8 18.79 26.44 -17.25
N ILE A 9 19.70 26.22 -16.30
CA ILE A 9 20.09 24.90 -15.83
C ILE A 9 19.41 24.57 -14.50
N VAL A 10 19.46 25.48 -13.53
CA VAL A 10 18.97 25.23 -12.16
C VAL A 10 17.48 24.95 -12.14
N ILE A 11 16.66 25.74 -12.85
CA ILE A 11 15.20 25.59 -12.80
C ILE A 11 14.76 24.24 -13.37
N PRO A 12 15.18 23.82 -14.59
CA PRO A 12 14.84 22.50 -15.11
C PRO A 12 15.34 21.35 -14.23
N THR A 13 16.52 21.45 -13.64
CA THR A 13 17.05 20.39 -12.76
C THR A 13 16.23 20.25 -11.48
N VAL A 14 15.90 21.36 -10.80
CA VAL A 14 15.05 21.33 -9.60
C VAL A 14 13.66 20.80 -9.93
N ALA A 15 13.08 21.18 -11.07
CA ALA A 15 11.79 20.66 -11.51
C ALA A 15 11.86 19.16 -11.82
N ALA A 16 12.89 18.71 -12.57
CA ALA A 16 13.07 17.32 -12.98
C ALA A 16 13.30 16.37 -11.80
N LEU A 17 13.91 16.84 -10.72
CA LEU A 17 14.10 16.03 -9.50
C LEU A 17 12.97 16.19 -8.50
N GLY A 18 12.47 17.41 -8.32
CA GLY A 18 11.45 17.73 -7.32
C GLY A 18 10.08 17.17 -7.65
N LEU A 19 9.65 17.24 -8.93
CA LEU A 19 8.32 16.77 -9.33
C LEU A 19 8.17 15.25 -9.15
N PRO A 20 9.09 14.38 -9.60
CA PRO A 20 8.99 12.94 -9.36
C PRO A 20 9.05 12.58 -7.87
N SER A 21 9.92 13.21 -7.09
CA SER A 21 10.00 12.97 -5.65
C SER A 21 8.71 13.37 -4.92
N TRP A 22 8.17 14.55 -5.23
CA TRP A 22 6.87 14.98 -4.72
C TRP A 22 5.77 14.02 -5.15
N ALA A 23 5.72 13.65 -6.42
CA ALA A 23 4.70 12.78 -6.96
C ALA A 23 4.74 11.37 -6.38
N ALA A 24 5.92 10.84 -6.04
CA ALA A 24 6.08 9.53 -5.44
C ALA A 24 5.65 9.49 -3.96
N MET A 25 5.76 10.61 -3.24
CA MET A 25 5.50 10.69 -1.80
C MET A 25 4.15 11.32 -1.45
N TYR A 26 3.63 12.22 -2.29
CA TYR A 26 2.42 12.96 -1.98
C TYR A 26 1.18 12.05 -1.99
N PRO A 27 0.43 11.93 -0.88
CA PRO A 27 -0.70 11.01 -0.74
C PRO A 27 -1.81 11.07 -1.78
N ARG A 28 -1.93 12.19 -2.50
CA ARG A 28 -3.01 12.42 -3.48
C ARG A 28 -2.49 12.47 -4.93
N SER A 29 -1.19 12.30 -5.14
CA SER A 29 -0.61 12.25 -6.48
C SER A 29 -1.23 11.10 -7.28
N GLN A 30 -1.55 11.37 -8.54
CA GLN A 30 -2.02 10.37 -9.52
C GLN A 30 -0.98 10.14 -10.64
N LEU A 31 0.21 10.76 -10.53
CA LEU A 31 1.18 10.80 -11.63
C LEU A 31 1.72 9.43 -12.01
N PHE A 32 1.92 8.57 -11.02
CA PHE A 32 2.41 7.20 -11.20
C PHE A 32 1.28 6.17 -11.03
N GLY A 33 0.04 6.53 -11.33
CA GLY A 33 -1.11 5.64 -11.27
C GLY A 33 -2.18 6.05 -10.27
N ALA A 34 -3.30 5.33 -10.32
CA ALA A 34 -4.47 5.64 -9.50
C ALA A 34 -4.18 5.46 -8.01
N THR A 35 -4.47 6.51 -7.23
CA THR A 35 -4.45 6.45 -5.76
C THR A 35 -5.82 6.77 -5.23
N LEU A 36 -6.41 5.82 -4.49
CA LEU A 36 -7.64 6.02 -3.75
C LEU A 36 -7.39 7.00 -2.59
N CYS A 37 -7.85 8.24 -2.75
CA CYS A 37 -7.65 9.30 -1.76
C CYS A 37 -8.93 10.06 -1.39
N ARG A 38 -10.08 9.63 -1.95
CA ARG A 38 -11.41 10.23 -1.72
C ARG A 38 -12.48 9.15 -1.80
N THR A 39 -13.53 9.31 -0.99
CA THR A 39 -14.64 8.35 -0.81
C THR A 39 -16.00 9.02 -0.99
N GLY A 40 -16.10 10.02 -1.88
CA GLY A 40 -17.29 10.86 -2.00
C GLY A 40 -17.56 11.60 -0.68
N ASN A 41 -18.77 11.44 -0.13
CA ASN A 41 -19.17 12.01 1.16
C ASN A 41 -18.98 11.06 2.35
N ALA A 42 -18.28 9.94 2.16
CA ALA A 42 -17.95 8.98 3.23
C ALA A 42 -16.48 9.11 3.65
N CYS A 43 -16.13 8.45 4.76
CA CYS A 43 -14.75 8.22 5.18
C CYS A 43 -14.47 6.72 5.22
N ALA A 44 -13.30 6.29 4.73
CA ALA A 44 -12.84 4.90 4.86
C ALA A 44 -11.91 4.78 6.07
N LEU A 45 -12.27 3.93 7.04
CA LEU A 45 -11.36 3.55 8.12
C LEU A 45 -10.40 2.49 7.60
N THR A 46 -9.11 2.73 7.82
CA THR A 46 -8.07 1.81 7.37
C THR A 46 -7.02 1.61 8.46
N PHE A 47 -6.56 0.38 8.62
CA PHE A 47 -5.56 0.00 9.61
C PHE A 47 -4.41 -0.74 8.93
N ASP A 48 -3.18 -0.36 9.26
CA ASP A 48 -1.97 -0.93 8.68
C ASP A 48 -1.29 -1.88 9.71
N ASP A 49 -0.29 -2.64 9.28
CA ASP A 49 0.59 -3.48 10.10
C ASP A 49 -0.04 -4.68 10.83
N GLY A 50 -1.27 -5.04 10.48
CA GLY A 50 -1.94 -6.24 11.00
C GLY A 50 -1.63 -7.53 10.21
N PRO A 51 -2.28 -8.66 10.53
CA PRO A 51 -3.09 -8.88 11.74
C PRO A 51 -2.21 -8.97 12.99
N ASN A 52 -2.61 -8.30 14.07
CA ASN A 52 -1.89 -8.29 15.34
C ASN A 52 -2.70 -9.06 16.39
N PRO A 53 -2.15 -10.14 16.98
CA PRO A 53 -2.88 -11.02 17.89
C PRO A 53 -3.34 -10.34 19.19
N ARG A 54 -2.77 -9.20 19.56
CA ARG A 54 -3.13 -8.49 20.80
C ARG A 54 -4.31 -7.52 20.63
N VAL A 55 -4.53 -7.02 19.41
CA VAL A 55 -5.44 -5.89 19.17
C VAL A 55 -6.45 -6.13 18.05
N THR A 56 -6.17 -6.98 17.06
CA THR A 56 -7.07 -7.19 15.91
C THR A 56 -8.44 -7.68 16.37
N ALA A 57 -8.51 -8.72 17.21
CA ALA A 57 -9.80 -9.21 17.70
C ALA A 57 -10.61 -8.13 18.47
N LYS A 58 -9.94 -7.30 19.29
CA LYS A 58 -10.59 -6.20 20.01
C LYS A 58 -11.12 -5.13 19.06
N LEU A 59 -10.38 -4.86 17.98
CA LEU A 59 -10.77 -3.91 16.95
C LEU A 59 -11.97 -4.44 16.15
N LEU A 60 -12.00 -5.72 15.82
CA LEU A 60 -13.15 -6.38 15.17
C LEU A 60 -14.42 -6.24 16.03
N THR A 61 -14.35 -6.55 17.33
CA THR A 61 -15.47 -6.35 18.26
C THR A 61 -15.96 -4.91 18.30
N LEU A 62 -15.03 -3.94 18.24
CA LEU A 62 -15.39 -2.52 18.25
C LEU A 62 -16.08 -2.11 16.94
N LEU A 63 -15.55 -2.53 15.80
CA LEU A 63 -16.12 -2.26 14.49
C LEU A 63 -17.52 -2.88 14.35
N GLU A 64 -17.71 -4.11 14.83
CA GLU A 64 -19.01 -4.77 14.88
C GLU A 64 -20.01 -4.01 15.76
N LYS A 65 -19.60 -3.59 16.97
CA LYS A 65 -20.45 -2.80 17.88
C LYS A 65 -20.99 -1.54 17.22
N TYR A 66 -20.17 -0.85 16.42
CA TYR A 66 -20.56 0.36 15.71
C TYR A 66 -21.11 0.10 14.30
N ARG A 67 -21.15 -1.17 13.86
CA ARG A 67 -21.58 -1.59 12.52
C ARG A 67 -20.81 -0.88 11.40
N VAL A 68 -19.49 -0.75 11.56
CA VAL A 68 -18.60 -0.07 10.62
C VAL A 68 -17.73 -1.10 9.91
N ALA A 69 -17.69 -1.03 8.58
CA ALA A 69 -16.70 -1.77 7.78
C ALA A 69 -15.38 -0.98 7.70
N ALA A 70 -14.25 -1.70 7.69
CA ALA A 70 -12.92 -1.13 7.56
C ALA A 70 -12.08 -1.90 6.52
N THR A 71 -10.93 -1.34 6.16
CA THR A 71 -9.91 -2.01 5.36
C THR A 71 -8.66 -2.27 6.21
N PHE A 72 -8.16 -3.49 6.20
CA PHE A 72 -6.95 -3.88 6.90
C PHE A 72 -5.84 -4.10 5.88
N PHE A 73 -4.84 -3.23 5.86
CA PHE A 73 -3.61 -3.42 5.08
C PHE A 73 -2.66 -4.26 5.91
N VAL A 74 -2.53 -5.54 5.55
CA VAL A 74 -1.84 -6.54 6.38
C VAL A 74 -0.46 -6.88 5.85
N LEU A 75 0.42 -7.30 6.77
CA LEU A 75 1.73 -7.82 6.44
C LEU A 75 1.68 -9.32 6.22
N GLY A 76 2.22 -9.78 5.09
CA GLY A 76 2.26 -11.20 4.74
C GLY A 76 2.91 -12.09 5.80
N ARG A 77 3.96 -11.60 6.50
CA ARG A 77 4.58 -12.34 7.61
C ARG A 77 3.61 -12.59 8.77
N TYR A 78 2.78 -11.61 9.12
CA TYR A 78 1.82 -11.73 10.21
C TYR A 78 0.59 -12.54 9.81
N VAL A 79 0.19 -12.47 8.54
CA VAL A 79 -0.83 -13.39 8.00
C VAL A 79 -0.32 -14.84 8.08
N LYS A 80 0.95 -15.09 7.74
CA LYS A 80 1.54 -16.43 7.85
C LYS A 80 1.63 -16.94 9.29
N GLU A 81 1.94 -16.06 10.24
CA GLU A 81 2.01 -16.39 11.67
C GLU A 81 0.63 -16.58 12.31
N HIS A 82 -0.38 -15.83 11.84
CA HIS A 82 -1.73 -15.81 12.40
C HIS A 82 -2.81 -15.91 11.32
N PRO A 83 -2.87 -17.01 10.55
CA PRO A 83 -3.78 -17.14 9.41
C PRO A 83 -5.26 -17.09 9.83
N GLN A 84 -5.58 -17.55 11.04
CA GLN A 84 -6.94 -17.52 11.59
C GLN A 84 -7.44 -16.08 11.75
N LEU A 85 -6.58 -15.15 12.18
CA LEU A 85 -6.97 -13.74 12.33
C LEU A 85 -7.25 -13.08 10.98
N ALA A 86 -6.49 -13.42 9.94
CA ALA A 86 -6.77 -12.94 8.59
C ALA A 86 -8.12 -13.48 8.08
N ALA A 87 -8.42 -14.75 8.35
CA ALA A 87 -9.72 -15.36 8.04
C ALA A 87 -10.87 -14.70 8.83
N GLU A 88 -10.67 -14.39 10.11
CA GLU A 88 -11.65 -13.68 10.95
C GLU A 88 -11.95 -12.27 10.42
N ILE A 89 -10.92 -11.49 10.03
CA ILE A 89 -11.12 -10.17 9.40
C ILE A 89 -12.03 -10.29 8.17
N ARG A 90 -11.77 -11.29 7.31
CA ARG A 90 -12.57 -11.54 6.11
C ARG A 90 -14.00 -11.97 6.45
N ALA A 91 -14.15 -12.91 7.38
CA ALA A 91 -15.44 -13.43 7.81
C ALA A 91 -16.32 -12.34 8.46
N ALA A 92 -15.71 -11.35 9.11
CA ALA A 92 -16.37 -10.16 9.65
C ALA A 92 -16.76 -9.11 8.57
N ASN A 93 -16.68 -9.46 7.28
CA ASN A 93 -17.04 -8.60 6.15
C ASN A 93 -16.20 -7.30 6.07
N HIS A 94 -14.93 -7.37 6.45
CA HIS A 94 -13.96 -6.30 6.23
C HIS A 94 -13.14 -6.54 4.96
N ALA A 95 -12.66 -5.45 4.36
CA ALA A 95 -11.73 -5.53 3.26
C ALA A 95 -10.32 -5.81 3.78
N ILE A 96 -9.54 -6.58 3.02
CA ILE A 96 -8.12 -6.81 3.28
C ILE A 96 -7.34 -6.29 2.08
N GLY A 97 -6.29 -5.53 2.34
CA GLY A 97 -5.33 -5.03 1.37
C GLY A 97 -3.92 -5.49 1.71
N ASN A 98 -3.04 -5.41 0.72
CA ASN A 98 -1.64 -5.82 0.83
C ASN A 98 -0.78 -4.68 1.38
N HIS A 99 -0.02 -4.94 2.44
CA HIS A 99 0.94 -3.98 3.01
C HIS A 99 2.39 -4.44 2.87
N THR A 100 2.71 -5.26 1.86
CA THR A 100 3.97 -6.01 1.67
C THR A 100 4.12 -7.19 2.63
N TYR A 101 5.14 -8.02 2.41
CA TYR A 101 5.40 -9.16 3.27
C TYR A 101 6.11 -8.75 4.56
N GLY A 102 7.16 -7.95 4.45
CA GLY A 102 8.10 -7.64 5.53
C GLY A 102 8.10 -6.19 6.03
N HIS A 103 7.29 -5.31 5.44
CA HIS A 103 7.30 -3.86 5.68
C HIS A 103 8.66 -3.16 5.38
N PRO A 104 9.34 -3.42 4.25
CA PRO A 104 10.55 -2.69 3.90
C PRO A 104 10.22 -1.29 3.35
N SER A 105 11.18 -0.37 3.43
CA SER A 105 11.12 0.85 2.64
C SER A 105 11.33 0.53 1.16
N LEU A 106 10.36 0.86 0.31
CA LEU A 106 10.38 0.54 -1.12
C LEU A 106 11.14 1.56 -1.97
N LEU A 107 11.63 2.65 -1.38
CA LEU A 107 12.22 3.80 -2.10
C LEU A 107 13.38 3.41 -3.04
N PHE A 108 14.18 2.42 -2.65
CA PHE A 108 15.34 1.95 -3.42
C PHE A 108 15.18 0.53 -3.95
N PHE A 109 13.98 -0.03 -3.85
CA PHE A 109 13.73 -1.37 -4.35
C PHE A 109 13.56 -1.36 -5.85
N THR A 110 14.14 -2.35 -6.51
CA THR A 110 13.85 -2.66 -7.90
C THR A 110 12.41 -3.15 -8.04
N ARG A 111 11.83 -3.02 -9.25
CA ARG A 111 10.50 -3.57 -9.56
C ARG A 111 10.34 -5.03 -9.12
N ARG A 112 11.36 -5.85 -9.35
CA ARG A 112 11.37 -7.28 -8.97
C ARG A 112 11.29 -7.47 -7.46
N GLN A 113 12.03 -6.68 -6.69
CA GLN A 113 12.00 -6.76 -5.22
C GLN A 113 10.64 -6.30 -4.67
N ILE A 114 10.05 -5.25 -5.25
CA ILE A 114 8.70 -4.81 -4.88
C ILE A 114 7.69 -5.91 -5.17
N ARG A 115 7.72 -6.48 -6.38
CA ARG A 115 6.80 -7.58 -6.73
C ARG A 115 6.97 -8.76 -5.79
N ASP A 116 8.19 -9.18 -5.45
CA ASP A 116 8.42 -10.27 -4.51
C ASP A 116 7.73 -10.03 -3.15
N GLU A 117 7.86 -8.83 -2.60
CA GLU A 117 7.20 -8.43 -1.36
C GLU A 117 5.67 -8.46 -1.47
N LEU A 118 5.11 -8.04 -2.61
CA LEU A 118 3.66 -8.07 -2.84
C LEU A 118 3.15 -9.51 -3.04
N SER A 119 3.80 -10.30 -3.91
CA SER A 119 3.41 -11.68 -4.20
C SER A 119 3.46 -12.57 -2.97
N ARG A 120 4.51 -12.46 -2.15
CA ARG A 120 4.61 -13.25 -0.91
C ARG A 120 3.50 -12.90 0.10
N CYS A 121 3.04 -11.66 0.11
CA CYS A 121 1.88 -11.27 0.92
C CYS A 121 0.57 -11.81 0.34
N GLU A 122 0.38 -11.76 -0.98
CA GLU A 122 -0.78 -12.37 -1.64
C GLU A 122 -0.84 -13.88 -1.42
N ASP A 123 0.29 -14.60 -1.53
CA ASP A 123 0.36 -16.04 -1.29
C ASP A 123 -0.07 -16.39 0.13
N ALA A 124 0.39 -15.63 1.13
CA ALA A 124 0.00 -15.82 2.53
C ALA A 124 -1.51 -15.54 2.72
N LEU A 125 -2.04 -14.52 2.06
CA LEU A 125 -3.46 -14.15 2.13
C LEU A 125 -4.37 -15.17 1.46
N PHE A 126 -3.98 -15.67 0.29
CA PHE A 126 -4.71 -16.71 -0.42
C PHE A 126 -4.72 -18.01 0.38
N ALA A 127 -3.58 -18.39 0.97
CA ALA A 127 -3.50 -19.55 1.86
C ALA A 127 -4.38 -19.41 3.11
N ALA A 128 -4.49 -18.22 3.69
CA ALA A 128 -5.26 -17.98 4.91
C ALA A 128 -6.77 -17.78 4.67
N THR A 129 -7.15 -17.18 3.54
CA THR A 129 -8.53 -16.69 3.31
C THR A 129 -9.20 -17.26 2.06
N GLY A 130 -8.45 -17.99 1.22
CA GLY A 130 -8.91 -18.46 -0.09
C GLY A 130 -9.08 -17.36 -1.14
N GLN A 131 -8.70 -16.12 -0.83
CA GLN A 131 -8.88 -14.95 -1.70
C GLN A 131 -7.64 -14.04 -1.65
N GLY A 132 -7.29 -13.46 -2.80
CA GLY A 132 -6.29 -12.40 -2.87
C GLY A 132 -6.86 -11.02 -2.53
N THR A 133 -6.09 -9.97 -2.81
CA THR A 133 -6.50 -8.58 -2.67
C THR A 133 -6.39 -7.81 -3.98
N THR A 134 -7.06 -6.66 -4.03
CA THR A 134 -7.03 -5.73 -5.18
C THR A 134 -6.48 -4.36 -4.79
N THR A 135 -6.04 -4.19 -3.55
CA THR A 135 -5.57 -2.90 -3.05
C THR A 135 -4.25 -3.09 -2.32
N VAL A 136 -3.31 -2.20 -2.62
CA VAL A 136 -1.99 -2.18 -2.01
C VAL A 136 -1.77 -0.83 -1.34
N ARG A 137 -1.23 -0.85 -0.14
CA ARG A 137 -0.67 0.35 0.50
C ARG A 137 0.82 0.12 0.71
N PRO A 138 1.71 0.93 0.12
CA PRO A 138 3.14 0.76 0.34
C PRO A 138 3.54 1.25 1.74
N PRO A 139 4.44 0.54 2.44
CA PRO A 139 5.11 1.05 3.64
C PRO A 139 5.68 2.45 3.41
N PHE A 140 5.50 3.33 4.39
CA PHE A 140 5.97 4.72 4.36
C PHE A 140 5.43 5.59 3.19
N GLY A 141 4.53 5.07 2.35
CA GLY A 141 3.78 5.84 1.35
C GLY A 141 4.45 6.05 -0.02
N PHE A 142 5.60 5.41 -0.29
CA PHE A 142 6.31 5.56 -1.56
C PHE A 142 5.58 4.85 -2.73
N ARG A 143 5.26 5.60 -3.79
CA ARG A 143 4.57 5.13 -5.02
C ARG A 143 5.27 5.61 -6.28
N GLY A 144 6.54 5.23 -6.46
CA GLY A 144 7.30 5.55 -7.67
C GLY A 144 6.95 4.66 -8.89
N PRO A 145 7.56 4.92 -10.06
CA PRO A 145 7.35 4.13 -11.28
C PRO A 145 7.59 2.63 -11.10
N GLN A 146 8.59 2.25 -10.31
CA GLN A 146 8.91 0.84 -10.05
C GLN A 146 7.79 0.16 -9.26
N PHE A 147 7.20 0.87 -8.29
CA PHE A 147 6.07 0.39 -7.52
C PHE A 147 4.85 0.20 -8.42
N HIS A 148 4.50 1.21 -9.22
CA HIS A 148 3.36 1.13 -10.12
C HIS A 148 3.48 -0.02 -11.13
N SER A 149 4.66 -0.18 -11.73
CA SER A 149 4.93 -1.29 -12.65
C SER A 149 4.82 -2.65 -11.96
N ALA A 150 5.24 -2.78 -10.70
CA ALA A 150 5.09 -4.01 -9.94
C ALA A 150 3.63 -4.32 -9.61
N VAL A 151 2.83 -3.32 -9.22
CA VAL A 151 1.38 -3.50 -8.96
C VAL A 151 0.66 -3.90 -10.25
N GLY A 152 0.97 -3.27 -11.39
CA GLY A 152 0.36 -3.63 -12.68
C GLY A 152 0.65 -5.07 -13.13
N GLU A 153 1.83 -5.62 -12.80
CA GLU A 153 2.17 -7.03 -13.06
C GLU A 153 1.32 -8.00 -12.21
N MET A 154 0.81 -7.56 -11.06
CA MET A 154 -0.01 -8.37 -10.14
C MET A 154 -1.49 -8.42 -10.55
N GLY A 155 -1.90 -7.70 -11.59
CA GLY A 155 -3.31 -7.63 -12.02
C GLY A 155 -4.22 -6.90 -11.02
N SER A 156 -3.64 -6.06 -10.16
CA SER A 156 -4.34 -5.22 -9.18
C SER A 156 -4.45 -3.76 -9.64
#